data_AF-A0A8J2H655-F1
#
_entry.id   AF-A0A8J2H655-F1
#
_cell.length_a   1.000
_cell.length_b   1.000
_cell.length_c   1.000
_cell.angle_alpha   90.00
_cell.angle_beta   90.00
_cell.angle_gamma   90.00
#
_symmetry.space_group_name_H-M   'P 1'
#
loop_
_entity.id
_entity.type
_entity.pdbx_description
1 polymer ?
#
loop_
_entity_poly.entity_id
_entity_poly.type
_entity_poly.pdbx_seq_one_letter_code
_entity_poly.pdbx_strand_id
1 'polypeptide(L)'
;MKHPECNDRELLADTKQFNDLSNETETTQLSGDKISGKNYINSDEQDRVIREFFKQLNVNLPADWEEIRDEERRKLICKWTSEGFPNIPKSLLKITTGWMVHGDCGRPADQVPDWLDREKFRRGQKFARDNMFGIYFSQLLTLFGLFSFEDGLKPMIVTGKSSEPYTAFKRYLSTGARVRNWFTSDPWTKGTSAYNDIQTVRRMHTIVRNKLSSISNEEIDKAGKIESPWSPTRNILLQDFRAECPVAKSGQCPFAAGTVRAVRPKGLHQGEMAVTQGGFVCLAVVYPEAFGLHGATDQDLDDFCHVWRGIGYLLGIEDEFNYCGGTLEEIKQLSADYLNQWVKPNLRDITPEWEHMMRCITVGMQYYFPGSSYEVSLLYLTELLNLDMPLLRSSLSYRDRFKFNITKFTMYYATRSPRVKEFLNSRLNKSIDRALKFTEEKHSELRKKSSKTLSVIQKNNNNNNINNINNKKDEKYLDVSIFSQYKIIGLVMLCVQCLIMWKVKFLSEIF
;
A
#
# COMPACT_ATOMS: atom_id res chain seq x y z
N MET A 1 -9.16 37.78 -20.31
CA MET A 1 -8.10 37.88 -19.28
C MET A 1 -7.13 36.72 -19.50
N LYS A 2 -5.83 37.01 -19.62
CA LYS A 2 -4.78 36.06 -20.01
C LYS A 2 -4.68 34.88 -19.02
N HIS A 3 -4.58 33.67 -19.54
CA HIS A 3 -4.18 32.47 -18.80
C HIS A 3 -2.78 32.67 -18.18
N PRO A 4 -2.52 32.24 -16.94
CA PRO A 4 -1.16 32.25 -16.41
C PRO A 4 -0.40 31.06 -17.00
N GLU A 5 0.69 31.36 -17.70
CA GLU A 5 1.71 30.39 -18.10
C GLU A 5 2.26 29.69 -16.84
N CYS A 6 2.16 28.36 -16.82
CA CYS A 6 2.78 27.53 -15.80
C CYS A 6 4.29 27.60 -16.01
N ASN A 7 5.04 28.00 -14.98
CA ASN A 7 6.48 28.26 -15.08
C ASN A 7 7.26 26.92 -15.12
N ASP A 8 7.50 26.40 -16.33
CA ASP A 8 8.17 25.12 -16.60
C ASP A 8 9.58 24.98 -15.98
N ARG A 9 10.21 26.09 -15.55
CA ARG A 9 11.53 26.07 -14.89
C ARG A 9 11.49 25.57 -13.44
N GLU A 10 10.38 25.74 -12.72
CA GLU A 10 10.24 25.20 -11.34
C GLU A 10 10.04 23.67 -11.35
N LEU A 11 9.35 23.12 -12.36
CA LEU A 11 9.16 21.66 -12.51
C LEU A 11 10.48 20.89 -12.78
N LEU A 12 11.40 21.50 -13.52
CA LEU A 12 12.70 20.91 -13.85
C LEU A 12 13.63 20.84 -12.62
N ALA A 13 13.54 21.82 -11.71
CA ALA A 13 14.30 21.82 -10.46
C ALA A 13 13.80 20.74 -9.48
N ASP A 14 12.47 20.57 -9.37
CA ASP A 14 11.86 19.53 -8.55
C ASP A 14 12.21 18.11 -9.08
N THR A 15 12.32 17.92 -10.41
CA THR A 15 12.70 16.63 -11.02
C THR A 15 14.16 16.22 -10.72
N LYS A 16 15.08 17.18 -10.62
CA LYS A 16 16.50 16.92 -10.32
C LYS A 16 16.69 16.50 -8.85
N GLN A 17 16.07 17.23 -7.91
CA GLN A 17 16.11 16.91 -6.48
C GLN A 17 15.46 15.55 -6.16
N PHE A 18 14.46 15.15 -6.94
CA PHE A 18 13.77 13.86 -6.81
C PHE A 18 14.61 12.66 -7.27
N ASN A 19 15.40 12.84 -8.33
CA ASN A 19 16.36 11.84 -8.81
C ASN A 19 17.54 11.68 -7.85
N ASP A 20 17.95 12.75 -7.16
CA ASP A 20 19.02 12.70 -6.16
C ASP A 20 18.59 11.92 -4.90
N LEU A 21 17.33 12.03 -4.47
CA LEU A 21 16.76 11.20 -3.40
C LEU A 21 16.74 9.70 -3.74
N SER A 22 16.64 9.32 -5.02
CA SER A 22 16.81 7.93 -5.47
C SER A 22 18.28 7.53 -5.57
N ASN A 23 19.14 8.38 -6.15
CA ASN A 23 20.55 8.08 -6.42
C ASN A 23 21.41 8.02 -5.16
N GLU A 24 21.24 8.92 -4.18
CA GLU A 24 21.97 8.85 -2.91
C GLU A 24 21.62 7.59 -2.09
N THR A 25 20.45 6.99 -2.35
CA THR A 25 20.01 5.74 -1.75
C THR A 25 20.47 4.49 -2.52
N GLU A 26 21.13 4.68 -3.66
CA GLU A 26 21.68 3.61 -4.51
C GLU A 26 23.22 3.61 -4.49
N THR A 27 23.87 4.75 -4.25
CA THR A 27 25.35 4.83 -4.24
C THR A 27 26.06 4.13 -3.07
N THR A 28 25.36 3.57 -2.08
CA THR A 28 26.03 2.81 -0.98
C THR A 28 26.11 1.31 -1.22
N GLN A 29 25.52 0.75 -2.28
CA GLN A 29 25.70 -0.66 -2.64
C GLN A 29 25.68 -0.84 -4.16
N LEU A 30 26.76 -1.47 -4.66
CA LEU A 30 27.05 -1.82 -6.06
C LEU A 30 27.96 -0.82 -6.79
N SER A 31 29.25 -0.94 -6.48
CA SER A 31 30.31 -0.62 -7.43
C SER A 31 30.18 -1.53 -8.65
N GLY A 32 29.88 -0.92 -9.80
CA GLY A 32 30.26 -1.37 -11.14
C GLY A 32 29.80 -2.75 -11.56
N ASP A 33 28.69 -2.81 -12.30
CA ASP A 33 28.66 -3.59 -13.54
C ASP A 33 27.70 -2.98 -14.55
N LYS A 34 28.17 -2.88 -15.79
CA LYS A 34 27.41 -2.37 -16.94
C LYS A 34 26.27 -3.36 -17.23
N ILE A 35 25.06 -3.04 -16.80
CA ILE A 35 23.85 -3.79 -17.18
C ILE A 35 23.56 -3.50 -18.66
N SER A 36 24.05 -4.38 -19.54
CA SER A 36 23.70 -4.39 -20.95
C SER A 36 22.24 -4.83 -21.12
N GLY A 37 21.44 -4.03 -21.83
CA GLY A 37 20.02 -4.23 -22.06
C GLY A 37 19.69 -5.43 -22.95
N LYS A 38 19.64 -6.62 -22.37
CA LYS A 38 18.89 -7.77 -22.89
C LYS A 38 18.01 -8.34 -21.77
N ASN A 39 16.79 -7.81 -21.66
CA ASN A 39 15.73 -8.43 -20.85
C ASN A 39 15.19 -9.63 -21.62
N TYR A 40 15.86 -10.79 -21.50
CA TYR A 40 15.20 -12.06 -21.84
C TYR A 40 14.30 -12.42 -20.65
N ILE A 41 12.99 -12.43 -20.87
CA ILE A 41 12.06 -13.17 -20.01
C ILE A 41 12.56 -14.61 -20.05
N ASN A 42 13.08 -15.12 -18.94
CA ASN A 42 13.62 -16.48 -18.89
C ASN A 42 12.45 -17.47 -18.85
N SER A 43 11.97 -17.89 -20.02
CA SER A 43 10.89 -18.86 -20.19
C SER A 43 11.11 -20.11 -19.35
N ASP A 44 12.37 -20.53 -19.22
CA ASP A 44 12.76 -21.76 -18.51
C ASP A 44 12.55 -21.64 -17.00
N GLU A 45 12.74 -20.45 -16.43
CA GLU A 45 12.46 -20.19 -15.01
C GLU A 45 10.94 -20.19 -14.75
N GLN A 46 10.17 -19.60 -15.67
CA GLN A 46 8.71 -19.55 -15.59
C GLN A 46 8.11 -20.96 -15.68
N ASP A 47 8.55 -21.77 -16.65
CA ASP A 47 8.10 -23.16 -16.82
C ASP A 47 8.50 -24.05 -15.65
N ARG A 48 9.67 -23.82 -15.05
CA ARG A 48 10.08 -24.49 -13.81
C ARG A 48 9.11 -24.19 -12.67
N VAL A 49 8.76 -22.92 -12.46
CA VAL A 49 7.81 -22.51 -11.40
C VAL A 49 6.43 -23.12 -11.64
N ILE A 50 5.94 -23.10 -12.89
CA ILE A 50 4.67 -23.73 -13.27
C ILE A 50 4.70 -25.22 -12.94
N ARG A 51 5.76 -25.93 -13.33
CA ARG A 51 5.92 -27.36 -13.08
C ARG A 51 5.96 -27.70 -11.59
N GLU A 52 6.75 -26.95 -10.81
CA GLU A 52 6.85 -27.15 -9.36
C GLU A 52 5.50 -26.86 -8.67
N PHE A 53 4.79 -25.81 -9.08
CA PHE A 53 3.50 -25.41 -8.51
C PHE A 53 2.42 -26.46 -8.76
N PHE A 54 2.19 -26.84 -10.01
CA PHE A 54 1.13 -27.77 -10.36
C PHE A 54 1.41 -29.19 -9.88
N LYS A 55 2.68 -29.56 -9.73
CA LYS A 55 3.06 -30.82 -9.07
C LYS A 55 2.56 -30.89 -7.62
N GLN A 56 2.55 -29.78 -6.87
CA GLN A 56 1.95 -29.75 -5.51
C GLN A 56 0.43 -29.91 -5.52
N LEU A 57 -0.21 -29.63 -6.65
CA LEU A 57 -1.64 -29.81 -6.89
C LEU A 57 -1.96 -31.15 -7.56
N ASN A 58 -1.00 -32.08 -7.60
CA ASN A 58 -1.11 -33.39 -8.28
C ASN A 58 -1.41 -33.28 -9.79
N VAL A 59 -0.96 -32.20 -10.43
CA VAL A 59 -1.08 -31.97 -11.87
C VAL A 59 0.31 -32.03 -12.50
N ASN A 60 0.47 -32.92 -13.48
CA ASN A 60 1.69 -33.00 -14.29
C ASN A 60 1.49 -32.24 -15.60
N LEU A 61 2.54 -31.52 -16.03
CA LEU A 61 2.53 -30.85 -17.32
C LEU A 61 2.50 -31.89 -18.45
N PRO A 62 1.77 -31.63 -19.56
CA PRO A 62 1.80 -32.43 -20.77
C PRO A 62 3.23 -32.66 -21.29
N ALA A 63 3.45 -33.78 -21.97
CA ALA A 63 4.76 -34.12 -22.53
C ALA A 63 5.20 -33.12 -23.62
N ASP A 64 4.24 -32.56 -24.34
CA ASP A 64 4.37 -31.56 -25.40
C ASP A 64 4.27 -30.12 -24.86
N TRP A 65 4.44 -29.88 -23.55
CA TRP A 65 4.27 -28.55 -22.93
C TRP A 65 5.00 -27.43 -23.68
N GLU A 66 6.24 -27.68 -24.11
CA GLU A 66 7.09 -26.72 -24.82
C GLU A 66 6.59 -26.40 -26.24
N GLU A 67 5.74 -27.25 -26.82
CA GLU A 67 5.16 -27.10 -28.16
C GLU A 67 3.75 -26.45 -28.13
N ILE A 68 3.08 -26.46 -26.97
CA ILE A 68 1.76 -25.84 -26.79
C ILE A 68 1.85 -24.32 -26.91
N ARG A 69 0.92 -23.72 -27.66
CA ARG A 69 0.84 -22.25 -27.81
C ARG A 69 0.54 -21.57 -26.48
N ASP A 70 1.12 -20.39 -26.24
CA ASP A 70 0.99 -19.67 -24.97
C ASP A 70 -0.46 -19.40 -24.53
N GLU A 71 -1.36 -19.09 -25.46
CA GLU A 71 -2.79 -18.90 -25.15
C GLU A 71 -3.44 -20.17 -24.59
N GLU A 72 -3.05 -21.33 -25.13
CA GLU A 72 -3.54 -22.64 -24.69
C GLU A 72 -2.90 -23.05 -23.37
N ARG A 73 -1.60 -22.77 -23.17
CA ARG A 73 -0.94 -22.91 -21.86
C ARG A 73 -1.67 -22.11 -20.79
N ARG A 74 -2.04 -20.85 -21.07
CA ARG A 74 -2.79 -20.00 -20.12
C ARG A 74 -4.16 -20.58 -19.79
N LYS A 75 -4.88 -21.12 -20.78
CA LYS A 75 -6.15 -21.81 -20.54
C LYS A 75 -5.97 -23.04 -19.65
N LEU A 76 -4.92 -23.82 -19.85
CA LEU A 76 -4.59 -24.97 -19.00
C LEU A 76 -4.23 -24.53 -17.58
N ILE A 77 -3.35 -23.54 -17.41
CA ILE A 77 -2.99 -22.96 -16.10
C ILE A 77 -4.26 -22.49 -15.37
N CYS A 78 -5.15 -21.77 -16.05
CA CYS A 78 -6.40 -21.29 -15.47
C CYS A 78 -7.31 -22.43 -15.02
N LYS A 79 -7.48 -23.45 -15.87
CA LYS A 79 -8.25 -24.67 -15.55
C LYS A 79 -7.67 -25.37 -14.31
N TRP A 80 -6.38 -25.70 -14.33
CA TRP A 80 -5.73 -26.38 -13.20
C TRP A 80 -5.75 -25.56 -11.92
N THR A 81 -5.63 -24.22 -12.02
CA THR A 81 -5.77 -23.33 -10.86
C THR A 81 -7.18 -23.45 -10.28
N SER A 82 -8.22 -23.41 -11.12
CA SER A 82 -9.60 -23.56 -10.65
C SER A 82 -9.87 -24.94 -10.02
N GLU A 83 -9.25 -26.00 -10.54
CA GLU A 83 -9.38 -27.37 -10.02
C GLU A 83 -8.62 -27.55 -8.69
N GLY A 84 -7.40 -26.98 -8.59
CA GLY A 84 -6.58 -27.03 -7.38
C GLY A 84 -7.07 -26.13 -6.25
N PHE A 85 -7.84 -25.09 -6.59
CA PHE A 85 -8.40 -24.12 -5.64
C PHE A 85 -9.94 -24.05 -5.74
N PRO A 86 -10.68 -25.11 -5.35
CA PRO A 86 -12.11 -25.23 -5.65
C PRO A 86 -13.00 -24.16 -5.01
N ASN A 87 -12.53 -23.47 -3.96
CA ASN A 87 -13.26 -22.40 -3.29
C ASN A 87 -12.73 -20.99 -3.61
N ILE A 88 -11.83 -20.85 -4.58
CA ILE A 88 -11.34 -19.52 -4.97
C ILE A 88 -12.49 -18.70 -5.59
N PRO A 89 -12.69 -17.44 -5.15
CA PRO A 89 -13.64 -16.56 -5.81
C PRO A 89 -13.27 -16.38 -7.29
N LYS A 90 -14.26 -16.46 -8.20
CA LYS A 90 -14.04 -16.35 -9.65
C LYS A 90 -13.32 -15.05 -10.03
N SER A 91 -13.63 -13.96 -9.34
CA SER A 91 -12.98 -12.65 -9.51
C SER A 91 -11.48 -12.72 -9.25
N LEU A 92 -11.04 -13.52 -8.29
CA LEU A 92 -9.64 -13.64 -7.86
C LEU A 92 -8.85 -14.70 -8.62
N LEU A 93 -9.51 -15.55 -9.41
CA LEU A 93 -8.87 -16.64 -10.16
C LEU A 93 -7.75 -16.12 -11.07
N LYS A 94 -8.00 -15.04 -11.81
CA LYS A 94 -7.00 -14.45 -12.73
C LYS A 94 -5.76 -13.95 -11.98
N ILE A 95 -5.94 -13.36 -10.81
CA ILE A 95 -4.81 -12.90 -9.98
C ILE A 95 -3.95 -14.09 -9.56
N THR A 96 -4.55 -15.20 -9.16
CA THR A 96 -3.81 -16.43 -8.81
C THR A 96 -3.09 -17.02 -10.01
N THR A 97 -3.70 -17.04 -11.20
CA THR A 97 -3.01 -17.51 -12.42
C THR A 97 -1.82 -16.62 -12.79
N GLY A 98 -1.89 -15.32 -12.49
CA GLY A 98 -0.80 -14.36 -12.70
C GLY A 98 0.44 -14.61 -11.83
N TRP A 99 0.40 -15.57 -10.91
CA TRP A 99 1.58 -16.01 -10.15
C TRP A 99 2.61 -16.70 -11.02
N MET A 100 2.13 -17.33 -12.09
CA MET A 100 2.93 -18.07 -13.05
C MET A 100 3.41 -17.20 -14.20
N VAL A 101 3.23 -15.88 -14.12
CA VAL A 101 3.53 -14.96 -15.22
C VAL A 101 4.51 -13.89 -14.77
N HIS A 102 5.55 -13.69 -15.57
CA HIS A 102 6.58 -12.70 -15.31
C HIS A 102 5.98 -11.30 -15.10
N GLY A 103 6.46 -10.61 -14.07
CA GLY A 103 5.89 -9.35 -13.56
C GLY A 103 5.89 -8.15 -14.48
N ASP A 104 6.62 -8.24 -15.58
CA ASP A 104 6.70 -7.21 -16.61
C ASP A 104 6.63 -7.91 -17.97
N CYS A 105 5.60 -7.59 -18.74
CA CYS A 105 5.41 -8.14 -20.09
C CYS A 105 6.34 -7.54 -21.16
N GLY A 106 7.28 -6.67 -20.78
CA GLY A 106 8.33 -6.18 -21.68
C GLY A 106 7.87 -5.14 -22.70
N ARG A 107 6.62 -4.68 -22.63
CA ARG A 107 6.08 -3.71 -23.60
C ARG A 107 6.84 -2.38 -23.63
N PRO A 108 7.00 -1.72 -24.79
CA PRO A 108 7.58 -0.39 -24.88
C PRO A 108 6.86 0.65 -24.01
N ALA A 109 7.62 1.61 -23.49
CA ALA A 109 7.10 2.64 -22.59
C ALA A 109 6.17 3.66 -23.27
N ASP A 110 6.33 3.83 -24.57
CA ASP A 110 5.57 4.75 -25.43
C ASP A 110 4.40 4.06 -26.15
N GLN A 111 4.24 2.74 -25.98
CA GLN A 111 3.10 2.03 -26.52
C GLN A 111 1.83 2.48 -25.79
N VAL A 112 0.86 2.96 -26.57
CA VAL A 112 -0.47 3.36 -26.09
C VAL A 112 -1.44 2.20 -26.36
N PRO A 113 -2.22 1.73 -25.38
CA PRO A 113 -3.19 0.67 -25.62
C PRO A 113 -4.44 1.20 -26.35
N ASP A 114 -5.02 0.38 -27.23
CA ASP A 114 -6.20 0.73 -28.03
C ASP A 114 -7.43 1.10 -27.18
N TRP A 115 -7.54 0.51 -25.98
CA TRP A 115 -8.64 0.77 -25.05
C TRP A 115 -8.48 2.09 -24.26
N LEU A 116 -7.35 2.80 -24.39
CA LEU A 116 -7.12 4.02 -23.62
C LEU A 116 -8.00 5.18 -24.09
N ASP A 117 -9.09 5.42 -23.37
CA ASP A 117 -9.79 6.70 -23.42
C ASP A 117 -9.00 7.77 -22.66
N ARG A 118 -8.43 8.74 -23.39
CA ARG A 118 -7.62 9.84 -22.82
C ARG A 118 -8.44 10.85 -22.04
N GLU A 119 -9.70 11.11 -22.43
CA GLU A 119 -10.57 12.03 -21.72
C GLU A 119 -11.05 11.42 -20.40
N LYS A 120 -11.39 10.13 -20.43
CA LYS A 120 -11.66 9.33 -19.23
C LYS A 120 -10.48 9.36 -18.25
N PHE A 121 -9.27 9.15 -18.78
CA PHE A 121 -8.04 9.23 -17.99
C PHE A 121 -7.85 10.61 -17.36
N ARG A 122 -8.05 11.70 -18.11
CA ARG A 122 -7.93 13.07 -17.58
C ARG A 122 -8.96 13.39 -16.50
N ARG A 123 -10.21 12.94 -16.64
CA ARG A 123 -11.24 13.10 -15.60
C ARG A 123 -10.88 12.33 -14.33
N GLY A 124 -10.39 11.10 -14.47
CA GLY A 124 -9.91 10.31 -13.33
C GLY A 124 -8.72 10.95 -12.63
N GLN A 125 -7.79 11.55 -13.38
CA GLN A 125 -6.68 12.30 -12.79
C GLN A 125 -7.18 13.51 -12.02
N LYS A 126 -8.20 14.22 -12.54
CA LYS A 126 -8.84 15.32 -11.83
C LYS A 126 -9.51 14.85 -10.54
N PHE A 127 -10.28 13.78 -10.59
CA PHE A 127 -10.89 13.17 -9.41
C PHE A 127 -9.84 12.82 -8.35
N ALA A 128 -8.71 12.24 -8.76
CA ALA A 128 -7.62 11.89 -7.84
C ALA A 128 -7.00 13.13 -7.18
N ARG A 129 -6.77 14.22 -7.94
CA ARG A 129 -6.25 15.48 -7.40
C ARG A 129 -7.22 16.14 -6.42
N ASP A 130 -8.50 16.11 -6.72
CA ASP A 130 -9.56 16.73 -5.91
C ASP A 130 -9.87 15.96 -4.62
N ASN A 131 -9.34 14.73 -4.47
CA ASN A 131 -9.60 13.86 -3.33
C ASN A 131 -8.32 13.20 -2.75
N MET A 132 -7.16 13.80 -3.01
CA MET A 132 -5.85 13.22 -2.72
C MET A 132 -5.66 12.81 -1.25
N PHE A 133 -6.15 13.60 -0.29
CA PHE A 133 -6.07 13.28 1.13
C PHE A 133 -6.79 11.96 1.47
N GLY A 134 -8.01 11.79 0.98
CA GLY A 134 -8.81 10.60 1.18
C GLY A 134 -8.18 9.36 0.53
N ILE A 135 -7.74 9.51 -0.71
CA ILE A 135 -7.07 8.46 -1.49
C ILE A 135 -5.77 8.01 -0.82
N TYR A 136 -4.97 8.92 -0.27
CA TYR A 136 -3.71 8.56 0.41
C TYR A 136 -3.98 7.89 1.75
N PHE A 137 -5.05 8.29 2.44
CA PHE A 137 -5.46 7.63 3.67
C PHE A 137 -5.96 6.21 3.38
N SER A 138 -6.75 5.99 2.33
CA SER A 138 -7.17 4.63 1.93
C SER A 138 -5.97 3.77 1.57
N GLN A 139 -5.00 4.31 0.82
CA GLN A 139 -3.77 3.62 0.45
C GLN A 139 -2.94 3.20 1.66
N LEU A 140 -2.79 4.08 2.66
CA LEU A 140 -2.14 3.73 3.93
C LEU A 140 -2.85 2.54 4.60
N LEU A 141 -4.18 2.56 4.68
CA LEU A 141 -4.93 1.49 5.32
C LEU A 141 -4.81 0.17 4.55
N THR A 142 -4.77 0.19 3.22
CA THR A 142 -4.61 -1.03 2.44
C THR A 142 -3.27 -1.74 2.69
N LEU A 143 -2.22 -1.01 3.10
CA LEU A 143 -0.91 -1.61 3.43
C LEU A 143 -1.00 -2.64 4.56
N PHE A 144 -1.90 -2.45 5.54
CA PHE A 144 -2.12 -3.45 6.60
C PHE A 144 -2.59 -4.79 6.00
N GLY A 145 -3.46 -4.74 4.99
CA GLY A 145 -3.91 -5.93 4.27
C GLY A 145 -2.81 -6.51 3.39
N LEU A 146 -2.15 -5.69 2.57
CA LEU A 146 -1.07 -6.13 1.67
C LEU A 146 0.09 -6.79 2.42
N PHE A 147 0.52 -6.24 3.55
CA PHE A 147 1.64 -6.79 4.30
C PHE A 147 1.26 -7.95 5.20
N SER A 148 -0.03 -8.25 5.35
CA SER A 148 -0.42 -9.49 6.03
C SER A 148 0.10 -10.71 5.25
N PHE A 149 0.27 -10.60 3.93
CA PHE A 149 0.81 -11.68 3.09
C PHE A 149 2.33 -11.72 3.22
N GLU A 150 2.85 -12.81 3.79
CA GLU A 150 4.28 -12.93 4.14
C GLU A 150 5.20 -12.78 2.93
N ASP A 151 4.82 -13.38 1.80
CA ASP A 151 5.60 -13.33 0.55
C ASP A 151 5.62 -11.93 -0.07
N GLY A 152 4.56 -11.13 0.12
CA GLY A 152 4.57 -9.72 -0.26
C GLY A 152 5.34 -8.82 0.74
N LEU A 153 5.41 -9.20 2.01
CA LEU A 153 6.11 -8.46 3.05
C LEU A 153 7.63 -8.67 3.00
N LYS A 154 8.10 -9.88 2.74
CA LYS A 154 9.54 -10.22 2.72
C LYS A 154 10.37 -9.33 1.79
N PRO A 155 9.99 -9.08 0.52
CA PRO A 155 10.70 -8.13 -0.34
C PRO A 155 10.82 -6.73 0.26
N MET A 156 9.81 -6.27 1.01
CA MET A 156 9.83 -4.96 1.67
C MET A 156 10.89 -4.89 2.77
N ILE A 157 11.15 -5.99 3.46
CA ILE A 157 12.18 -6.13 4.49
C ILE A 157 13.56 -6.32 3.84
N VAL A 158 13.68 -7.24 2.88
CA VAL A 158 14.93 -7.59 2.17
C VAL A 158 15.56 -6.40 1.42
N THR A 159 14.74 -5.42 1.02
CA THR A 159 15.25 -4.18 0.42
C THR A 159 15.95 -3.25 1.43
N GLY A 160 15.71 -3.41 2.74
CA GLY A 160 16.26 -2.55 3.80
C GLY A 160 15.70 -1.12 3.81
N LYS A 161 14.70 -0.82 2.97
CA LYS A 161 14.18 0.54 2.73
C LYS A 161 12.93 0.85 3.55
N SER A 162 12.53 0.02 4.52
CA SER A 162 11.23 0.16 5.21
C SER A 162 11.17 -0.35 6.65
N SER A 163 12.18 -1.07 7.13
CA SER A 163 12.24 -1.64 8.48
C SER A 163 12.69 -0.64 9.56
N GLU A 164 12.81 0.65 9.22
CA GLU A 164 13.05 1.70 10.20
C GLU A 164 12.14 2.90 9.92
N PRO A 165 11.72 3.67 10.94
CA PRO A 165 10.91 4.87 10.72
C PRO A 165 11.50 5.86 9.70
N TYR A 166 12.81 6.09 9.71
CA TYR A 166 13.46 6.98 8.75
C TYR A 166 13.51 6.41 7.31
N THR A 167 13.85 5.13 7.15
CA THR A 167 13.90 4.52 5.81
C THR A 167 12.49 4.39 5.22
N ALA A 168 11.51 4.02 6.05
CA ALA A 168 10.09 4.05 5.69
C ALA A 168 9.64 5.48 5.30
N PHE A 169 9.96 6.51 6.09
CA PHE A 169 9.70 7.90 5.72
C PHE A 169 10.16 8.23 4.30
N LYS A 170 11.44 7.93 3.99
CA LYS A 170 12.01 8.17 2.66
C LYS A 170 11.23 7.42 1.58
N ARG A 171 10.98 6.11 1.78
CA ARG A 171 10.30 5.27 0.78
C ARG A 171 8.87 5.75 0.51
N TYR A 172 8.07 5.96 1.55
CA TYR A 172 6.65 6.29 1.36
C TYR A 172 6.42 7.75 0.93
N LEU A 173 7.31 8.68 1.29
CA LEU A 173 7.32 10.02 0.68
C LEU A 173 7.64 9.94 -0.82
N SER A 174 8.66 9.14 -1.17
CA SER A 174 9.10 8.88 -2.54
C SER A 174 7.99 8.25 -3.39
N THR A 175 7.29 7.22 -2.88
CA THR A 175 6.10 6.62 -3.53
C THR A 175 4.97 7.63 -3.64
N GLY A 176 4.63 8.32 -2.55
CA GLY A 176 3.55 9.29 -2.51
C GLY A 176 3.75 10.44 -3.51
N ALA A 177 4.96 10.93 -3.68
CA ALA A 177 5.20 11.99 -4.66
C ALA A 177 5.16 11.50 -6.12
N ARG A 178 5.55 10.25 -6.41
CA ARG A 178 5.39 9.65 -7.76
C ARG A 178 3.93 9.45 -8.14
N VAL A 179 3.16 8.88 -7.22
CA VAL A 179 1.71 8.71 -7.41
C VAL A 179 1.03 10.05 -7.65
N ARG A 180 1.46 11.11 -6.93
CA ARG A 180 0.96 12.47 -7.17
C ARG A 180 1.29 12.94 -8.59
N ASN A 181 2.52 12.72 -9.07
CA ASN A 181 2.92 13.08 -10.43
C ASN A 181 2.11 12.35 -11.50
N TRP A 182 1.77 11.08 -11.28
CA TRP A 182 0.89 10.30 -12.15
C TRP A 182 -0.53 10.88 -12.24
N PHE A 183 -0.97 11.63 -11.22
CA PHE A 183 -2.24 12.35 -11.24
C PHE A 183 -2.14 13.77 -11.82
N THR A 184 -0.95 14.34 -11.97
CA THR A 184 -0.78 15.75 -12.39
C THR A 184 -0.18 15.92 -13.78
N SER A 185 0.40 14.88 -14.38
CA SER A 185 1.01 14.95 -15.72
C SER A 185 0.71 13.70 -16.56
N ASP A 186 0.93 13.79 -17.88
CA ASP A 186 0.66 12.69 -18.81
C ASP A 186 1.77 11.62 -18.74
N PRO A 187 1.47 10.37 -18.36
CA PRO A 187 2.51 9.35 -18.20
C PRO A 187 2.97 8.71 -19.54
N TRP A 188 2.34 9.04 -20.68
CA TRP A 188 2.79 8.56 -22.01
C TRP A 188 3.71 9.53 -22.73
N THR A 189 3.71 10.81 -22.36
CA THR A 189 4.55 11.82 -23.02
C THR A 189 5.96 11.84 -22.42
N LYS A 190 6.96 11.50 -23.24
CA LYS A 190 8.37 11.52 -22.83
C LYS A 190 8.77 12.89 -22.28
N GLY A 191 9.40 12.88 -21.10
CA GLY A 191 9.89 14.09 -20.44
C GLY A 191 8.97 14.66 -19.37
N THR A 192 7.70 14.24 -19.30
CA THR A 192 6.84 14.58 -18.17
C THR A 192 7.32 13.92 -16.88
N SER A 193 6.96 14.48 -15.72
CA SER A 193 7.29 13.88 -14.42
C SER A 193 6.69 12.48 -14.28
N ALA A 194 5.43 12.28 -14.68
CA ALA A 194 4.79 10.97 -14.62
C ALA A 194 5.48 9.92 -15.51
N TYR A 195 5.87 10.28 -16.74
CA TYR A 195 6.59 9.37 -17.62
C TYR A 195 7.92 8.94 -16.97
N ASN A 196 8.71 9.91 -16.49
CA ASN A 196 9.99 9.65 -15.85
C ASN A 196 9.85 8.78 -14.58
N ASP A 197 8.80 9.04 -13.79
CA ASP A 197 8.49 8.25 -12.61
C ASP A 197 8.11 6.81 -12.96
N ILE A 198 7.29 6.59 -13.99
CA ILE A 198 6.95 5.23 -14.48
C ILE A 198 8.22 4.48 -14.90
N GLN A 199 9.11 5.12 -15.67
CA GLN A 199 10.37 4.47 -16.10
C GLN A 199 11.24 4.11 -14.89
N THR A 200 11.32 5.01 -13.92
CA THR A 200 12.08 4.80 -12.69
C THR A 200 11.52 3.63 -11.88
N VAL A 201 10.20 3.60 -11.64
CA VAL A 201 9.54 2.53 -10.88
C VAL A 201 9.69 1.19 -11.59
N ARG A 202 9.51 1.15 -12.92
CA ARG A 202 9.67 -0.08 -13.69
C ARG A 202 11.09 -0.65 -13.58
N ARG A 203 12.12 0.20 -13.65
CA ARG A 203 13.52 -0.18 -13.38
C ARG A 203 13.73 -0.70 -11.95
N MET A 204 13.16 -0.01 -10.95
CA MET A 204 13.23 -0.45 -9.55
C MET A 204 12.61 -1.84 -9.38
N HIS A 205 11.45 -2.11 -10.00
CA HIS A 205 10.84 -3.43 -9.98
C HIS A 205 11.73 -4.48 -10.65
N THR A 206 12.38 -4.18 -11.78
CA THR A 206 13.35 -5.08 -12.42
C THR A 206 14.54 -5.40 -11.50
N ILE A 207 15.11 -4.39 -10.85
CA ILE A 207 16.23 -4.59 -9.89
C ILE A 207 15.79 -5.52 -8.75
N VAL A 208 14.60 -5.28 -8.19
CA VAL A 208 14.07 -6.12 -7.10
C VAL A 208 13.80 -7.55 -7.58
N ARG A 209 13.19 -7.73 -8.77
CA ARG A 209 12.98 -9.06 -9.36
C ARG A 209 14.30 -9.82 -9.52
N ASN A 210 15.29 -9.20 -10.16
CA ASN A 210 16.60 -9.81 -10.38
C ASN A 210 17.27 -10.20 -9.05
N LYS A 211 17.20 -9.32 -8.03
CA LYS A 211 17.72 -9.62 -6.70
C LYS A 211 17.01 -10.83 -6.07
N LEU A 212 15.68 -10.90 -6.15
CA LEU A 212 14.91 -12.02 -5.59
C LEU A 212 15.17 -13.34 -6.34
N SER A 213 15.25 -13.32 -7.67
CA SER A 213 15.57 -14.51 -8.48
C SER A 213 17.00 -15.01 -8.22
N SER A 214 17.94 -14.13 -7.87
CA SER A 214 19.35 -14.51 -7.61
C SER A 214 19.61 -15.20 -6.28
N ILE A 215 18.65 -15.22 -5.35
CA ILE A 215 18.81 -15.79 -4.00
C ILE A 215 17.77 -16.89 -3.74
N SER A 216 18.06 -17.83 -2.84
CA SER A 216 17.17 -18.93 -2.49
C SER A 216 15.95 -18.47 -1.67
N ASN A 217 14.89 -19.29 -1.61
CA ASN A 217 13.73 -18.96 -0.77
C ASN A 217 14.11 -18.97 0.73
N GLU A 218 15.04 -19.84 1.13
CA GLU A 218 15.60 -19.90 2.48
C GLU A 218 16.40 -18.62 2.82
N GLU A 219 17.15 -18.10 1.85
CA GLU A 219 17.87 -16.82 2.01
C GLU A 219 16.90 -15.64 2.13
N ILE A 220 15.83 -15.62 1.34
CA ILE A 220 14.74 -14.64 1.46
C ILE A 220 14.09 -14.75 2.85
N ASP A 221 13.79 -15.96 3.32
CA ASP A 221 13.18 -16.18 4.63
C ASP A 221 14.07 -15.67 5.75
N LYS A 222 15.37 -15.96 5.69
CA LYS A 222 16.34 -15.47 6.67
C LYS A 222 16.45 -13.94 6.64
N ALA A 223 16.54 -13.34 5.46
CA ALA A 223 16.65 -11.89 5.29
C ALA A 223 15.34 -11.15 5.58
N GLY A 224 14.20 -11.85 5.53
CA GLY A 224 12.88 -11.35 5.91
C GLY A 224 12.63 -11.32 7.42
N LYS A 225 13.52 -11.89 8.25
CA LYS A 225 13.39 -11.84 9.72
C LYS A 225 13.96 -10.55 10.29
N ILE A 226 13.27 -10.04 11.31
CA ILE A 226 13.71 -8.87 12.08
C ILE A 226 14.07 -9.37 13.47
N GLU A 227 15.33 -9.18 13.88
CA GLU A 227 15.88 -9.74 15.14
C GLU A 227 15.12 -9.27 16.39
N SER A 228 14.71 -8.01 16.43
CA SER A 228 13.95 -7.41 17.54
C SER A 228 12.74 -6.64 17.00
N PRO A 229 11.68 -7.33 16.60
CA PRO A 229 10.52 -6.68 15.99
C PRO A 229 9.82 -5.77 17.00
N TRP A 230 9.34 -4.64 16.51
CA TRP A 230 8.55 -3.69 17.30
C TRP A 230 7.10 -4.16 17.24
N SER A 231 6.75 -5.17 18.03
CA SER A 231 5.44 -5.82 17.96
C SER A 231 4.73 -5.97 19.32
N PRO A 232 4.51 -4.88 20.09
CA PRO A 232 3.99 -4.95 21.45
C PRO A 232 2.50 -5.35 21.52
N THR A 233 1.72 -5.12 20.45
CA THR A 233 0.27 -5.40 20.45
C THR A 233 -0.09 -6.71 19.78
N ARG A 234 0.86 -7.42 19.18
CA ARG A 234 0.62 -8.65 18.42
C ARG A 234 -0.20 -9.70 19.17
N ASN A 235 0.08 -9.94 20.44
CA ASN A 235 -0.60 -10.99 21.20
C ASN A 235 -2.10 -10.71 21.40
N ILE A 236 -2.48 -9.44 21.61
CA ILE A 236 -3.89 -9.06 21.72
C ILE A 236 -4.54 -9.00 20.34
N LEU A 237 -3.82 -8.56 19.31
CA LEU A 237 -4.29 -8.52 17.93
C LEU A 237 -4.58 -9.92 17.38
N LEU A 238 -3.71 -10.91 17.66
CA LEU A 238 -3.95 -12.29 17.27
C LEU A 238 -5.20 -12.87 17.92
N GLN A 239 -5.50 -12.49 19.17
CA GLN A 239 -6.72 -12.95 19.84
C GLN A 239 -7.96 -12.35 19.17
N ASP A 240 -8.00 -11.03 18.99
CA ASP A 240 -9.11 -10.37 18.30
C ASP A 240 -9.29 -10.91 16.86
N PHE A 241 -8.22 -10.99 16.06
CA PHE A 241 -8.31 -11.49 14.68
C PHE A 241 -8.72 -12.96 14.59
N ARG A 242 -8.28 -13.82 15.51
CA ARG A 242 -8.69 -15.23 15.51
C ARG A 242 -10.12 -15.44 15.98
N ALA A 243 -10.68 -14.51 16.75
CA ALA A 243 -12.09 -14.51 17.11
C ALA A 243 -12.96 -14.03 15.92
N GLU A 244 -12.57 -12.95 15.25
CA GLU A 244 -13.43 -12.28 14.27
C GLU A 244 -13.23 -12.71 12.82
N CYS A 245 -12.00 -12.98 12.38
CA CYS A 245 -11.73 -13.30 10.99
C CYS A 245 -12.11 -14.75 10.68
N PRO A 246 -12.78 -15.04 9.55
CA PRO A 246 -13.12 -16.40 9.18
C PRO A 246 -11.88 -17.25 8.87
N VAL A 247 -11.93 -18.54 9.21
CA VAL A 247 -10.96 -19.52 8.71
C VAL A 247 -11.22 -19.74 7.23
N ALA A 248 -10.19 -19.61 6.38
CA ALA A 248 -10.33 -19.85 4.96
C ALA A 248 -10.73 -21.31 4.69
N LYS A 249 -11.73 -21.51 3.82
CA LYS A 249 -12.05 -22.85 3.29
C LYS A 249 -10.86 -23.36 2.47
N SER A 250 -10.77 -24.69 2.32
CA SER A 250 -9.72 -25.31 1.49
C SER A 250 -9.70 -24.69 0.09
N GLY A 251 -8.54 -24.18 -0.31
CA GLY A 251 -8.33 -23.53 -1.61
C GLY A 251 -9.01 -22.17 -1.82
N GLN A 252 -9.66 -21.58 -0.81
CA GLN A 252 -10.30 -20.25 -0.93
C GLN A 252 -9.27 -19.12 -0.95
N CYS A 253 -8.28 -19.22 -0.07
CA CYS A 253 -7.15 -18.31 0.02
C CYS A 253 -5.89 -19.14 -0.20
N PRO A 254 -5.29 -19.10 -1.41
CA PRO A 254 -4.10 -19.88 -1.72
C PRO A 254 -2.95 -19.68 -0.70
N PHE A 255 -2.85 -18.49 -0.11
CA PHE A 255 -1.83 -18.12 0.89
C PHE A 255 -2.03 -18.75 2.28
N ALA A 256 -3.26 -19.15 2.60
CA ALA A 256 -3.61 -19.77 3.88
C ALA A 256 -3.35 -21.30 3.89
N ALA A 257 -3.21 -21.92 2.72
CA ALA A 257 -2.95 -23.36 2.61
C ALA A 257 -1.44 -23.66 2.72
N GLY A 258 -1.06 -24.52 3.66
CA GLY A 258 0.35 -24.91 3.87
C GLY A 258 1.01 -25.60 2.67
N THR A 259 0.23 -26.24 1.79
CA THR A 259 0.70 -26.92 0.57
C THR A 259 1.20 -25.96 -0.51
N VAL A 260 0.62 -24.76 -0.59
CA VAL A 260 1.00 -23.73 -1.57
C VAL A 260 2.21 -22.91 -1.08
N ARG A 261 2.38 -22.77 0.24
CA ARG A 261 3.58 -22.13 0.82
C ARG A 261 4.90 -22.81 0.43
N ALA A 262 4.85 -24.03 -0.08
CA ALA A 262 6.03 -24.76 -0.55
C ALA A 262 6.53 -24.26 -1.92
N VAL A 263 5.64 -23.75 -2.77
CA VAL A 263 6.01 -23.19 -4.08
C VAL A 263 5.79 -21.69 -4.02
N ARG A 264 6.89 -20.96 -3.87
CA ARG A 264 6.90 -19.51 -3.76
C ARG A 264 7.48 -18.94 -5.05
N PRO A 265 6.64 -18.56 -6.02
CA PRO A 265 7.09 -17.83 -7.20
C PRO A 265 7.90 -16.64 -6.72
N LYS A 266 9.14 -16.53 -7.21
CA LYS A 266 10.02 -15.43 -6.84
C LYS A 266 9.78 -14.25 -7.76
N GLY A 267 9.98 -13.07 -7.20
CA GLY A 267 9.91 -11.83 -7.95
C GLY A 267 8.47 -11.35 -8.11
N LEU A 268 8.35 -10.03 -8.23
CA LEU A 268 7.13 -9.24 -8.38
C LEU A 268 6.32 -9.67 -9.63
N HIS A 269 5.70 -10.84 -9.61
CA HIS A 269 4.97 -11.49 -10.71
C HIS A 269 3.63 -10.77 -10.99
N GLN A 270 2.94 -11.11 -12.09
CA GLN A 270 1.73 -10.39 -12.51
C GLN A 270 0.65 -10.35 -11.43
N GLY A 271 0.45 -11.46 -10.70
CA GLY A 271 -0.49 -11.50 -9.58
C GLY A 271 -0.14 -10.54 -8.43
N GLU A 272 1.14 -10.46 -8.02
CA GLU A 272 1.60 -9.53 -6.99
C GLU A 272 1.51 -8.07 -7.47
N MET A 273 1.87 -7.82 -8.73
CA MET A 273 1.72 -6.51 -9.36
C MET A 273 0.26 -6.06 -9.39
N ALA A 274 -0.67 -6.96 -9.75
CA ALA A 274 -2.10 -6.72 -9.76
C ALA A 274 -2.67 -6.46 -8.37
N VAL A 275 -2.33 -7.28 -7.36
CA VAL A 275 -2.77 -7.07 -5.98
C VAL A 275 -2.21 -5.75 -5.42
N THR A 276 -0.96 -5.42 -5.76
CA THR A 276 -0.34 -4.14 -5.37
C THR A 276 -1.07 -2.96 -6.01
N GLN A 277 -1.43 -3.05 -7.29
CA GLN A 277 -2.27 -2.05 -7.97
C GLN A 277 -3.65 -1.95 -7.29
N GLY A 278 -4.28 -3.07 -6.97
CA GLY A 278 -5.50 -3.16 -6.17
C GLY A 278 -5.36 -2.41 -4.84
N GLY A 279 -4.18 -2.46 -4.24
CA GLY A 279 -3.78 -1.69 -3.06
C GLY A 279 -4.09 -0.20 -3.12
N PHE A 280 -3.98 0.38 -4.32
CA PHE A 280 -4.19 1.81 -4.55
C PHE A 280 -5.64 2.21 -4.80
N VAL A 281 -6.52 1.24 -5.05
CA VAL A 281 -7.91 1.49 -5.48
C VAL A 281 -8.97 0.85 -4.59
N CYS A 282 -8.73 -0.34 -4.04
CA CYS A 282 -9.79 -1.22 -3.54
C CYS A 282 -10.63 -0.57 -2.43
N LEU A 283 -9.99 0.01 -1.41
CA LEU A 283 -10.69 0.66 -0.31
C LEU A 283 -11.42 1.94 -0.74
N ALA A 284 -10.83 2.74 -1.64
CA ALA A 284 -11.44 3.97 -2.14
C ALA A 284 -12.70 3.69 -2.97
N VAL A 285 -12.70 2.60 -3.74
CA VAL A 285 -13.81 2.21 -4.61
C VAL A 285 -14.92 1.49 -3.85
N VAL A 286 -14.59 0.67 -2.85
CA VAL A 286 -15.58 -0.07 -2.04
C VAL A 286 -16.20 0.81 -0.94
N TYR A 287 -15.41 1.70 -0.34
CA TYR A 287 -15.87 2.53 0.79
C TYR A 287 -15.59 4.04 0.58
N PRO A 288 -16.06 4.66 -0.52
CA PRO A 288 -15.69 6.03 -0.86
C PRO A 288 -15.98 7.04 0.25
N GLU A 289 -17.15 6.97 0.88
CA GLU A 289 -17.55 7.89 1.96
C GLU A 289 -16.67 7.75 3.21
N ALA A 290 -16.18 6.55 3.50
CA ALA A 290 -15.24 6.33 4.61
C ALA A 290 -13.89 7.03 4.37
N PHE A 291 -13.58 7.39 3.14
CA PHE A 291 -12.34 8.11 2.81
C PHE A 291 -12.60 9.58 2.46
N GLY A 292 -13.78 10.10 2.80
CA GLY A 292 -14.13 11.48 2.53
C GLY A 292 -14.40 11.78 1.05
N LEU A 293 -14.59 10.75 0.22
CA LEU A 293 -14.95 10.85 -1.20
C LEU A 293 -16.47 11.07 -1.35
N HIS A 294 -17.04 11.96 -0.54
CA HIS A 294 -18.48 12.23 -0.52
C HIS A 294 -18.94 12.80 -1.87
N GLY A 295 -20.03 12.24 -2.39
CA GLY A 295 -20.59 12.63 -3.68
C GLY A 295 -19.83 12.12 -4.90
N ALA A 296 -18.87 11.20 -4.73
CA ALA A 296 -18.26 10.50 -5.85
C ALA A 296 -19.32 9.68 -6.59
N THR A 297 -19.47 9.93 -7.90
CA THR A 297 -20.36 9.16 -8.76
C THR A 297 -19.70 7.87 -9.21
N ASP A 298 -20.48 6.92 -9.73
CA ASP A 298 -19.90 5.73 -10.36
C ASP A 298 -19.02 6.10 -11.56
N GLN A 299 -19.34 7.17 -12.30
CA GLN A 299 -18.46 7.66 -13.37
C GLN A 299 -17.12 8.15 -12.81
N ASP A 300 -17.11 8.87 -11.69
CA ASP A 300 -15.86 9.34 -11.06
C ASP A 300 -14.97 8.18 -10.62
N LEU A 301 -15.57 7.14 -10.02
CA LEU A 301 -14.86 5.95 -9.57
C LEU A 301 -14.36 5.10 -10.75
N ASP A 302 -15.16 4.98 -11.81
CA ASP A 302 -14.79 4.31 -13.06
C ASP A 302 -13.65 5.04 -13.79
N ASP A 303 -13.71 6.38 -13.84
CA ASP A 303 -12.64 7.23 -14.38
C ASP A 303 -11.34 7.08 -13.57
N PHE A 304 -11.45 7.03 -12.24
CA PHE A 304 -10.31 6.78 -11.35
C PHE A 304 -9.71 5.37 -11.53
N CYS A 305 -10.54 4.35 -11.68
CA CYS A 305 -10.11 3.00 -12.03
C CYS A 305 -9.40 2.98 -13.39
N HIS A 306 -9.89 3.71 -14.39
CA HIS A 306 -9.26 3.80 -15.71
C HIS A 306 -7.87 4.44 -15.66
N VAL A 307 -7.65 5.42 -14.77
CA VAL A 307 -6.31 5.94 -14.49
C VAL A 307 -5.38 4.84 -13.98
N TRP A 308 -5.83 4.08 -12.98
CA TRP A 308 -5.02 2.99 -12.46
C TRP A 308 -4.83 1.86 -13.46
N ARG A 309 -5.79 1.57 -14.34
CA ARG A 309 -5.63 0.64 -15.47
C ARG A 309 -4.49 1.06 -16.37
N GLY A 310 -4.44 2.33 -16.76
CA GLY A 310 -3.35 2.91 -17.55
C GLY A 310 -1.99 2.88 -16.84
N ILE A 311 -1.95 3.22 -15.55
CA ILE A 311 -0.71 3.14 -14.75
C ILE A 311 -0.21 1.69 -14.66
N GLY A 312 -1.10 0.72 -14.39
CA GLY A 312 -0.74 -0.70 -14.36
C GLY A 312 -0.20 -1.20 -15.69
N TYR A 313 -0.84 -0.80 -16.79
CA TYR A 313 -0.38 -1.09 -18.14
C TYR A 313 1.07 -0.61 -18.34
N LEU A 314 1.34 0.64 -17.99
CA LEU A 314 2.66 1.27 -18.13
C LEU A 314 3.74 0.66 -17.22
N LEU A 315 3.34 0.14 -16.06
CA LEU A 315 4.22 -0.58 -15.13
C LEU A 315 4.51 -2.03 -15.55
N GLY A 316 3.94 -2.49 -16.67
CA GLY A 316 4.20 -3.82 -17.24
C GLY A 316 3.16 -4.88 -16.91
N ILE A 317 2.03 -4.51 -16.29
CA ILE A 317 0.93 -5.44 -15.99
C ILE A 317 0.19 -5.78 -17.29
N GLU A 318 0.05 -7.07 -17.62
CA GLU A 318 -0.74 -7.49 -18.77
C GLU A 318 -2.23 -7.16 -18.56
N ASP A 319 -2.96 -6.89 -19.65
CA ASP A 319 -4.36 -6.48 -19.54
C ASP A 319 -5.24 -7.56 -18.90
N GLU A 320 -4.88 -8.83 -19.05
CA GLU A 320 -5.56 -9.97 -18.43
C GLU A 320 -5.49 -9.93 -16.89
N PHE A 321 -4.39 -9.45 -16.32
CA PHE A 321 -4.16 -9.42 -14.86
C PHE A 321 -4.38 -8.05 -14.24
N ASN A 322 -4.57 -7.01 -15.06
CA ASN A 322 -4.76 -5.65 -14.58
C ASN A 322 -5.97 -5.57 -13.65
N TYR A 323 -5.75 -5.14 -12.40
CA TYR A 323 -6.77 -5.09 -11.36
C TYR A 323 -7.96 -4.20 -11.75
N CYS A 324 -7.69 -3.18 -12.58
CA CYS A 324 -8.68 -2.25 -13.11
C CYS A 324 -9.07 -2.54 -14.57
N GLY A 325 -8.84 -3.77 -15.06
CA GLY A 325 -9.10 -4.17 -16.45
C GLY A 325 -10.58 -4.37 -16.82
N GLY A 326 -11.45 -4.57 -15.82
CA GLY A 326 -12.89 -4.79 -16.00
C GLY A 326 -13.75 -3.54 -15.85
N THR A 327 -15.06 -3.76 -15.76
CA THR A 327 -16.06 -2.74 -15.40
C THR A 327 -15.95 -2.33 -13.92
N LEU A 328 -16.52 -1.18 -13.54
CA LEU A 328 -16.53 -0.75 -12.14
C LEU A 328 -17.17 -1.79 -11.20
N GLU A 329 -18.22 -2.47 -11.63
CA GLU A 329 -18.88 -3.51 -10.83
C GLU A 329 -17.96 -4.71 -10.59
N GLU A 330 -17.26 -5.17 -11.64
CA GLU A 330 -16.27 -6.25 -11.52
C GLU A 330 -15.11 -5.84 -10.61
N ILE A 331 -14.66 -4.58 -10.67
CA ILE A 331 -13.60 -4.05 -9.79
C ILE A 331 -14.07 -3.97 -8.34
N LYS A 332 -15.31 -3.53 -8.08
CA LYS A 332 -15.92 -3.53 -6.75
C LYS A 332 -16.05 -4.95 -6.20
N GLN A 333 -16.51 -5.90 -7.01
CA GLN A 333 -16.63 -7.31 -6.62
C GLN A 333 -15.25 -7.93 -6.34
N LEU A 334 -14.26 -7.73 -7.21
CA LEU A 334 -12.88 -8.14 -7.01
C LEU A 334 -12.29 -7.59 -5.70
N SER A 335 -12.54 -6.31 -5.43
CA SER A 335 -12.10 -5.64 -4.20
C SER A 335 -12.75 -6.22 -2.95
N ALA A 336 -14.07 -6.46 -3.01
CA ALA A 336 -14.81 -7.07 -1.91
C ALA A 336 -14.33 -8.51 -1.64
N ASP A 337 -14.11 -9.31 -2.68
CA ASP A 337 -13.61 -10.68 -2.55
C ASP A 337 -12.18 -10.68 -2.01
N TYR A 338 -11.30 -9.81 -2.51
CA TYR A 338 -9.94 -9.67 -1.98
C TYR A 338 -9.94 -9.37 -0.47
N LEU A 339 -10.73 -8.39 -0.04
CA LEU A 339 -10.78 -8.00 1.38
C LEU A 339 -11.40 -9.11 2.25
N ASN A 340 -12.51 -9.70 1.82
CA ASN A 340 -13.26 -10.65 2.65
C ASN A 340 -12.72 -12.08 2.60
N GLN A 341 -12.21 -12.51 1.46
CA GLN A 341 -11.85 -13.91 1.20
C GLN A 341 -10.34 -14.14 1.31
N TRP A 342 -9.50 -13.11 1.13
CA TRP A 342 -8.05 -13.22 1.28
C TRP A 342 -7.52 -12.44 2.48
N VAL A 343 -7.75 -11.12 2.56
CA VAL A 343 -7.17 -10.29 3.65
C VAL A 343 -7.67 -10.72 5.02
N LYS A 344 -8.99 -10.81 5.23
CA LYS A 344 -9.55 -11.20 6.53
C LYS A 344 -9.00 -12.53 7.04
N PRO A 345 -9.07 -13.66 6.30
CA PRO A 345 -8.48 -14.91 6.77
C PRO A 345 -6.99 -14.80 7.06
N ASN A 346 -6.25 -14.03 6.27
CA ASN A 346 -4.80 -13.91 6.42
C ASN A 346 -4.39 -13.09 7.66
N LEU A 347 -5.24 -12.17 8.15
CA LEU A 347 -5.02 -11.45 9.41
C LEU A 347 -5.02 -12.36 10.65
N ARG A 348 -5.52 -13.60 10.57
CA ARG A 348 -5.52 -14.55 11.69
C ARG A 348 -4.11 -14.95 12.14
N ASP A 349 -3.12 -14.82 11.25
CA ASP A 349 -1.76 -15.29 11.44
C ASP A 349 -0.72 -14.19 11.17
N ILE A 350 -1.02 -12.95 11.55
CA ILE A 350 -0.07 -11.82 11.45
C ILE A 350 1.29 -12.14 12.12
N THR A 351 2.37 -11.72 11.47
CA THR A 351 3.74 -11.94 11.94
C THR A 351 4.22 -10.79 12.84
N PRO A 352 5.27 -10.99 13.67
CA PRO A 352 5.92 -9.88 14.38
C PRO A 352 6.44 -8.79 13.43
N GLU A 353 6.96 -9.20 12.28
CA GLU A 353 7.45 -8.32 11.23
C GLU A 353 6.34 -7.45 10.64
N TRP A 354 5.12 -7.97 10.52
CA TRP A 354 3.96 -7.21 10.06
C TRP A 354 3.68 -5.99 10.95
N GLU A 355 3.58 -6.19 12.27
CA GLU A 355 3.35 -5.08 13.19
C GLU A 355 4.53 -4.11 13.18
N HIS A 356 5.77 -4.62 13.21
CA HIS A 356 6.98 -3.80 13.17
C HIS A 356 7.01 -2.88 11.93
N MET A 357 6.76 -3.45 10.75
CA MET A 357 6.78 -2.72 9.48
C MET A 357 5.69 -1.65 9.46
N MET A 358 4.46 -2.01 9.82
CA MET A 358 3.35 -1.04 9.84
C MET A 358 3.55 0.08 10.86
N ARG A 359 4.19 -0.19 11.99
CA ARG A 359 4.59 0.85 12.95
C ARG A 359 5.68 1.76 12.39
N CYS A 360 6.72 1.21 11.76
CA CYS A 360 7.77 2.01 11.11
C CYS A 360 7.19 2.94 10.03
N ILE A 361 6.26 2.44 9.22
CA ILE A 361 5.56 3.22 8.19
C ILE A 361 4.75 4.34 8.81
N THR A 362 3.94 4.02 9.81
CA THR A 362 3.06 5.01 10.44
C THR A 362 3.85 6.09 11.18
N VAL A 363 4.99 5.76 11.79
CA VAL A 363 5.90 6.74 12.39
C VAL A 363 6.63 7.56 11.32
N GLY A 364 7.11 6.91 10.24
CA GLY A 364 7.77 7.59 9.13
C GLY A 364 6.87 8.63 8.46
N MET A 365 5.59 8.31 8.27
CA MET A 365 4.59 9.26 7.76
C MET A 365 4.40 10.47 8.69
N GLN A 366 4.47 10.28 10.00
CA GLN A 366 4.36 11.38 10.97
C GLN A 366 5.53 12.38 10.88
N TYR A 367 6.64 12.04 10.22
CA TYR A 367 7.76 12.98 10.04
C TYR A 367 7.42 14.16 9.12
N TYR A 368 6.44 14.01 8.22
CA TYR A 368 5.98 15.10 7.34
C TYR A 368 4.48 15.38 7.42
N PHE A 369 3.67 14.43 7.87
CA PHE A 369 2.23 14.57 7.98
C PHE A 369 1.70 13.96 9.30
N PRO A 370 1.90 14.65 10.45
CA PRO A 370 1.44 14.15 11.74
C PRO A 370 -0.09 14.23 11.87
N GLY A 371 -0.70 13.20 12.45
CA GLY A 371 -2.15 13.19 12.70
C GLY A 371 -2.71 11.84 13.14
N SER A 372 -2.19 10.74 12.59
CA SER A 372 -2.61 9.37 12.93
C SER A 372 -1.57 8.63 13.80
N SER A 373 -1.94 7.47 14.30
CA SER A 373 -1.07 6.47 14.93
C SER A 373 -1.32 5.09 14.31
N TYR A 374 -0.46 4.12 14.62
CA TYR A 374 -0.60 2.75 14.14
C TYR A 374 -1.94 2.18 14.61
N GLU A 375 -2.25 2.35 15.90
CA GLU A 375 -3.44 1.82 16.56
C GLU A 375 -4.72 2.46 16.00
N VAL A 376 -4.71 3.79 15.78
CA VAL A 376 -5.85 4.50 15.18
C VAL A 376 -6.10 4.05 13.75
N SER A 377 -5.04 3.88 12.96
CA SER A 377 -5.16 3.45 11.56
C SER A 377 -5.65 2.01 11.47
N LEU A 378 -5.11 1.12 12.32
CA LEU A 378 -5.54 -0.27 12.38
C LEU A 378 -7.00 -0.39 12.81
N LEU A 379 -7.40 0.30 13.89
CA LEU A 379 -8.79 0.26 14.36
C LEU A 379 -9.77 0.80 13.30
N TYR A 380 -9.36 1.84 12.56
CA TYR A 380 -10.17 2.37 11.46
C TYR A 380 -10.39 1.31 10.39
N LEU A 381 -9.32 0.62 9.96
CA LEU A 381 -9.42 -0.45 8.97
C LEU A 381 -10.31 -1.60 9.48
N THR A 382 -10.13 -2.04 10.73
CA THR A 382 -10.91 -3.18 11.26
C THR A 382 -12.40 -2.85 11.38
N GLU A 383 -12.77 -1.60 11.68
CA GLU A 383 -14.17 -1.18 11.62
C GLU A 383 -14.73 -1.19 10.20
N LEU A 384 -13.96 -0.78 9.18
CA LEU A 384 -14.39 -0.91 7.78
C LEU A 384 -14.58 -2.35 7.35
N LEU A 385 -13.73 -3.25 7.85
CA LEU A 385 -13.83 -4.68 7.62
C LEU A 385 -14.91 -5.34 8.47
N ASN A 386 -15.64 -4.59 9.32
CA ASN A 386 -16.64 -5.12 10.23
C ASN A 386 -16.08 -6.23 11.14
N LEU A 387 -14.93 -5.97 11.77
CA LEU A 387 -14.29 -6.84 12.76
C LEU A 387 -14.40 -6.21 14.15
N ASP A 388 -14.93 -6.94 15.13
CA ASP A 388 -14.98 -6.47 16.52
C ASP A 388 -13.63 -6.68 17.22
N MET A 389 -12.92 -5.59 17.51
CA MET A 389 -11.58 -5.62 18.11
C MET A 389 -11.59 -5.14 19.58
N PRO A 390 -12.23 -5.86 20.52
CA PRO A 390 -12.41 -5.39 21.89
C PRO A 390 -11.06 -5.20 22.62
N LEU A 391 -10.08 -6.07 22.40
CA LEU A 391 -8.78 -5.96 23.06
C LEU A 391 -7.98 -4.78 22.50
N LEU A 392 -7.94 -4.58 21.19
CA LEU A 392 -7.32 -3.40 20.57
C LEU A 392 -7.98 -2.12 21.08
N ARG A 393 -9.31 -2.02 21.09
CA ARG A 393 -10.05 -0.86 21.60
C ARG A 393 -9.71 -0.59 23.08
N SER A 394 -9.62 -1.64 23.89
CA SER A 394 -9.26 -1.51 25.31
C SER A 394 -7.84 -0.99 25.51
N SER A 395 -6.90 -1.37 24.64
CA SER A 395 -5.48 -0.97 24.71
C SER A 395 -5.22 0.48 24.30
N LEU A 396 -6.18 1.15 23.65
CA LEU A 396 -5.99 2.53 23.18
C LEU A 396 -5.80 3.49 24.35
N SER A 397 -4.76 4.32 24.25
CA SER A 397 -4.60 5.49 25.10
C SER A 397 -5.77 6.45 24.94
N TYR A 398 -6.04 7.30 25.94
CA TYR A 398 -7.06 8.36 25.81
C TYR A 398 -6.82 9.25 24.58
N ARG A 399 -5.54 9.53 24.30
CA ARG A 399 -5.12 10.32 23.14
C ARG A 399 -5.46 9.62 21.82
N ASP A 400 -5.23 8.31 21.72
CA ASP A 400 -5.57 7.56 20.50
C ASP A 400 -7.07 7.41 20.32
N ARG A 401 -7.84 7.21 21.40
CA ARG A 401 -9.31 7.26 21.35
C ARG A 401 -9.82 8.61 20.83
N PHE A 402 -9.24 9.71 21.28
CA PHE A 402 -9.58 11.04 20.79
C PHE A 402 -9.22 11.23 19.30
N LYS A 403 -7.99 10.86 18.89
CA LYS A 403 -7.57 10.91 17.47
C LYS A 403 -8.46 10.06 16.58
N PHE A 404 -8.86 8.88 17.05
CA PHE A 404 -9.74 7.96 16.32
C PHE A 404 -11.10 8.62 16.05
N ASN A 405 -11.72 9.18 17.09
CA ASN A 405 -12.99 9.90 16.95
C ASN A 405 -12.86 11.13 16.02
N ILE A 406 -11.76 11.90 16.12
CA ILE A 406 -11.48 13.00 15.17
C ILE A 406 -11.35 12.48 13.75
N THR A 407 -10.65 11.37 13.53
CA THR A 407 -10.43 10.79 12.20
C THR A 407 -11.76 10.36 11.61
N LYS A 408 -12.61 9.63 12.36
CA LYS A 408 -13.96 9.27 11.92
C LYS A 408 -14.81 10.50 11.64
N PHE A 409 -14.82 11.49 12.54
CA PHE A 409 -15.57 12.72 12.32
C PHE A 409 -15.12 13.44 11.03
N THR A 410 -13.81 13.52 10.82
CA THR A 410 -13.22 14.18 9.65
C THR A 410 -13.63 13.47 8.37
N MET A 411 -13.46 12.15 8.32
CA MET A 411 -13.73 11.36 7.12
C MET A 411 -15.22 11.23 6.81
N TYR A 412 -16.08 10.96 7.79
CA TYR A 412 -17.51 10.74 7.54
C TYR A 412 -18.34 12.02 7.46
N TYR A 413 -17.90 13.10 8.11
CA TYR A 413 -18.72 14.32 8.25
C TYR A 413 -18.02 15.58 7.74
N ALA A 414 -16.82 15.90 8.25
CA ALA A 414 -16.21 17.20 7.94
C ALA A 414 -15.85 17.36 6.45
N THR A 415 -15.39 16.29 5.80
CA THR A 415 -15.02 16.28 4.37
C THR A 415 -16.21 16.37 3.41
N ARG A 416 -17.46 16.31 3.90
CA ARG A 416 -18.65 16.69 3.10
C ARG A 416 -18.60 18.17 2.70
N SER A 417 -17.90 19.00 3.47
CA SER A 417 -17.62 20.38 3.10
C SER A 417 -16.48 20.45 2.08
N PRO A 418 -16.72 21.00 0.86
CA PRO A 418 -15.67 21.14 -0.15
C PRO A 418 -14.45 21.92 0.36
N ARG A 419 -14.68 22.97 1.18
CA ARG A 419 -13.61 23.78 1.77
C ARG A 419 -12.70 22.99 2.72
N VAL A 420 -13.28 22.08 3.51
CA VAL A 420 -12.51 21.20 4.40
C VAL A 420 -11.67 20.23 3.58
N LYS A 421 -12.27 19.65 2.54
CA LYS A 421 -11.58 18.75 1.61
C LYS A 421 -10.41 19.44 0.90
N GLU A 422 -10.64 20.62 0.33
CA GLU A 422 -9.61 21.46 -0.29
C GLU A 422 -8.48 21.81 0.67
N PHE A 423 -8.82 22.18 1.92
CA PHE A 423 -7.84 22.45 2.95
C PHE A 423 -6.96 21.23 3.26
N LEU A 424 -7.56 20.05 3.44
CA LEU A 424 -6.83 18.81 3.74
C LEU A 424 -5.93 18.38 2.57
N ASN A 425 -6.44 18.47 1.33
CA ASN A 425 -5.65 18.21 0.12
C ASN A 425 -4.48 19.21 -0.01
N SER A 426 -4.73 20.50 0.21
CA SER A 426 -3.68 21.53 0.18
C SER A 426 -2.62 21.28 1.24
N ARG A 427 -3.05 20.92 2.46
CA ARG A 427 -2.15 20.60 3.56
C ARG A 427 -1.28 19.39 3.26
N LEU A 428 -1.86 18.31 2.72
CA LEU A 428 -1.11 17.11 2.32
C LEU A 428 -0.05 17.47 1.28
N ASN A 429 -0.44 18.17 0.21
CA ASN A 429 0.47 18.58 -0.85
C ASN A 429 1.63 19.43 -0.34
N LYS A 430 1.33 20.48 0.45
CA LYS A 430 2.36 21.33 1.08
C LYS A 430 3.29 20.54 2.01
N SER A 431 2.78 19.51 2.67
CA SER A 431 3.58 18.62 3.51
C SER A 431 4.54 17.75 2.70
N ILE A 432 4.08 17.22 1.56
CA ILE A 432 4.94 16.47 0.63
C ILE A 432 6.02 17.41 0.07
N ASP A 433 5.63 18.58 -0.45
CA ASP A 433 6.57 19.55 -1.07
C ASP A 433 7.65 20.00 -0.08
N ARG A 434 7.24 20.30 1.16
CA ARG A 434 8.19 20.66 2.22
C ARG A 434 9.13 19.50 2.56
N ALA A 435 8.63 18.28 2.63
CA ALA A 435 9.44 17.13 3.03
C ALA A 435 10.43 16.71 1.94
N LEU A 436 10.08 16.90 0.66
CA LEU A 436 11.01 16.72 -0.46
C LEU A 436 12.17 17.72 -0.43
N LYS A 437 11.97 18.87 0.24
CA LYS A 437 12.95 19.96 0.39
C LYS A 437 13.63 19.96 1.76
N PHE A 438 13.55 18.86 2.52
CA PHE A 438 14.28 18.74 3.79
C PHE A 438 15.80 18.81 3.57
N THR A 439 16.49 19.55 4.43
CA THR A 439 17.94 19.69 4.41
C THR A 439 18.63 18.44 4.95
N GLU A 440 19.93 18.28 4.68
CA GLU A 440 20.72 17.20 5.28
C GLU A 440 20.73 17.24 6.82
N GLU A 441 20.69 18.44 7.40
CA GLU A 441 20.52 18.60 8.84
C GLU A 441 19.19 17.98 9.30
N LYS A 442 18.09 18.26 8.59
CA LYS A 442 16.78 17.68 8.92
C LYS A 442 16.77 16.17 8.73
N HIS A 443 17.39 15.66 7.66
CA HIS A 443 17.53 14.22 7.47
C HIS A 443 18.36 13.56 8.59
N SER A 444 19.44 14.19 9.05
CA SER A 444 20.25 13.74 10.18
C SER A 444 19.46 13.72 11.49
N GLU A 445 18.66 14.75 11.76
CA GLU A 445 17.74 14.81 12.90
C GLU A 445 16.74 13.64 12.87
N LEU A 446 16.12 13.38 11.72
CA LEU A 446 15.14 12.31 11.57
C LEU A 446 15.77 10.92 11.68
N ARG A 447 17.00 10.72 11.18
CA ARG A 447 17.80 9.50 11.39
C ARG A 447 18.02 9.25 12.88
N LYS A 448 18.51 10.25 13.62
CA LYS A 448 18.71 10.15 15.07
C LYS A 448 17.42 9.84 15.82
N LYS A 449 16.31 10.48 15.41
CA LYS A 449 14.98 10.22 15.99
C LYS A 449 14.54 8.76 15.75
N SER A 450 14.71 8.25 14.54
CA SER A 450 14.42 6.86 14.17
C SER A 450 15.21 5.87 15.03
N SER A 451 16.54 6.04 15.12
CA SER A 451 17.41 5.18 15.95
C SER A 451 17.03 5.24 17.43
N LYS A 452 16.73 6.45 17.95
CA LYS A 452 16.28 6.62 19.33
C LYS A 452 14.99 5.84 19.60
N THR A 453 13.99 5.94 18.71
CA THR A 453 12.73 5.20 18.83
C THR A 453 13.00 3.69 18.91
N LEU A 454 13.76 3.11 17.98
CA LEU A 454 14.05 1.68 17.96
C LEU A 454 14.87 1.23 19.18
N SER A 455 15.84 2.03 19.64
CA SER A 455 16.65 1.71 20.83
C SER A 455 15.82 1.64 22.11
N VAL A 456 14.81 2.50 22.27
CA VAL A 456 13.90 2.47 23.43
C VAL A 456 13.08 1.19 23.41
N ILE A 457 12.58 0.80 22.24
CA ILE A 457 11.79 -0.43 22.08
C ILE A 457 12.63 -1.67 22.39
N GLN A 458 13.87 -1.73 21.87
CA GLN A 458 14.80 -2.83 22.17
C GLN A 458 15.08 -2.95 23.67
N LYS A 459 15.31 -1.82 24.36
CA LYS A 459 15.50 -1.81 25.82
C LYS A 459 14.27 -2.32 26.57
N ASN A 460 13.07 -1.88 26.19
CA ASN A 460 11.84 -2.34 26.83
C ASN A 460 11.59 -3.84 26.58
N ASN A 461 11.86 -4.33 25.37
CA ASN A 461 11.76 -5.76 25.07
C ASN A 461 12.75 -6.60 25.91
N ASN A 462 14.00 -6.15 26.04
CA ASN A 462 15.01 -6.81 26.88
C ASN A 462 14.62 -6.79 28.36
N ASN A 463 14.12 -5.66 28.86
CA ASN A 463 13.64 -5.53 30.23
C ASN A 463 12.41 -6.39 30.51
N ASN A 464 11.48 -6.52 29.57
CA ASN A 464 10.32 -7.41 29.70
C ASN A 464 10.72 -8.89 29.65
N ASN A 465 11.76 -9.26 28.91
CA ASN A 465 12.33 -10.61 28.96
C ASN A 465 13.01 -10.91 30.32
N ILE A 466 13.64 -9.91 30.94
CA ILE A 466 14.23 -10.03 32.29
C ILE A 466 13.13 -10.04 33.37
N ASN A 467 12.10 -9.21 33.23
CA ASN A 467 10.97 -9.10 34.17
C ASN A 467 9.92 -10.19 33.99
N ASN A 468 9.95 -10.99 32.92
CA ASN A 468 9.17 -12.24 32.85
C ASN A 468 9.68 -13.32 33.83
N ILE A 469 10.74 -13.03 34.60
CA ILE A 469 11.14 -13.79 35.80
C ILE A 469 10.46 -13.25 37.08
N ASN A 470 9.86 -12.04 37.09
CA ASN A 470 9.16 -11.48 38.25
C ASN A 470 7.99 -10.53 37.86
N ASN A 471 6.77 -10.94 38.25
CA ASN A 471 5.47 -10.33 37.93
C ASN A 471 5.33 -8.79 37.90
N LYS A 472 4.63 -8.32 36.84
CA LYS A 472 3.74 -7.14 36.68
C LYS A 472 4.01 -5.84 37.47
N LYS A 473 4.34 -4.74 36.76
CA LYS A 473 3.45 -3.58 36.47
C LYS A 473 4.19 -2.40 35.82
N ASP A 474 3.39 -1.66 35.03
CA ASP A 474 3.50 -0.26 34.60
C ASP A 474 4.62 0.18 33.63
N GLU A 475 4.23 0.58 32.41
CA GLU A 475 5.04 1.44 31.54
C GLU A 475 4.29 2.72 31.16
N LYS A 476 4.77 3.85 31.69
CA LYS A 476 4.46 5.22 31.25
C LYS A 476 5.28 5.53 30.00
N TYR A 477 4.61 5.91 28.91
CA TYR A 477 5.26 6.40 27.69
C TYR A 477 5.75 7.84 27.85
N LEU A 478 6.98 8.09 27.38
CA LEU A 478 7.68 9.38 27.42
C LEU A 478 7.04 10.42 26.48
N ASP A 479 6.73 11.55 27.09
CA ASP A 479 6.16 12.77 26.53
C ASP A 479 7.15 13.57 25.68
N VAL A 480 6.71 14.04 24.51
CA VAL A 480 7.27 15.22 23.83
C VAL A 480 6.10 16.04 23.28
N SER A 481 6.00 17.26 23.81
CA SER A 481 5.02 18.33 23.58
C SER A 481 4.47 18.47 22.14
N ILE A 482 3.14 18.37 22.00
CA ILE A 482 2.36 18.71 20.79
C ILE A 482 1.28 19.76 21.12
N PHE A 483 1.53 20.63 22.10
CA PHE A 483 0.55 21.65 22.49
C PHE A 483 0.36 22.79 21.47
N SER A 484 1.16 22.85 20.40
CA SER A 484 1.03 23.88 19.35
C SER A 484 0.09 23.49 18.20
N GLN A 485 0.08 22.23 17.75
CA GLN A 485 -0.66 21.84 16.53
C GLN A 485 -2.17 21.64 16.76
N TYR A 486 -2.60 21.32 17.98
CA TYR A 486 -4.01 21.08 18.31
C TYR A 486 -4.73 22.29 18.88
N LYS A 487 -4.05 23.40 19.22
CA LYS A 487 -4.75 24.61 19.67
C LYS A 487 -5.58 25.22 18.56
N ILE A 488 -5.06 25.34 17.35
CA ILE A 488 -5.79 25.98 16.24
C ILE A 488 -6.92 25.08 15.73
N ILE A 489 -6.65 23.77 15.55
CA ILE A 489 -7.67 22.83 15.07
C ILE A 489 -8.70 22.53 16.15
N GLY A 490 -8.26 22.33 17.39
CA GLY A 490 -9.15 22.11 18.53
C GLY A 490 -10.02 23.32 18.83
N LEU A 491 -9.48 24.55 18.74
CA LEU A 491 -10.26 25.78 18.92
C LEU A 491 -11.22 26.01 17.74
N VAL A 492 -10.78 25.81 16.50
CA VAL A 492 -11.67 25.93 15.32
C VAL A 492 -12.76 24.87 15.35
N MET A 493 -12.45 23.64 15.74
CA MET A 493 -13.43 22.55 15.83
C MET A 493 -14.38 22.75 17.03
N LEU A 494 -13.89 23.20 18.19
CA LEU A 494 -14.77 23.61 19.30
C LEU A 494 -15.68 24.77 18.88
N CYS A 495 -15.14 25.79 18.19
CA CYS A 495 -15.94 26.92 17.72
C CYS A 495 -17.00 26.49 16.71
N VAL A 496 -16.68 25.59 15.78
CA VAL A 496 -17.64 25.03 14.82
C VAL A 496 -18.70 24.19 15.54
N GLN A 497 -18.30 23.37 16.52
CA GLN A 497 -19.21 22.53 17.29
C GLN A 497 -20.13 23.38 18.20
N CYS A 498 -19.61 24.44 18.82
CA CYS A 498 -20.40 25.42 19.56
C CYS A 498 -21.35 26.21 18.65
N LEU A 499 -20.92 26.60 17.44
CA LEU A 499 -21.78 27.29 16.46
C LEU A 499 -22.91 26.38 15.95
N ILE A 500 -22.64 25.09 15.72
CA ILE A 500 -23.66 24.13 15.32
C ILE A 500 -24.65 23.89 16.47
N MET A 501 -24.17 23.69 17.70
CA MET A 501 -25.05 23.52 18.87
C MET A 501 -25.88 24.78 19.16
N TRP A 502 -25.29 25.97 18.99
CA TRP A 502 -26.00 27.25 19.13
C TRP A 502 -27.07 27.41 18.05
N LYS A 503 -26.77 27.06 16.79
CA LYS A 503 -27.73 27.15 15.69
C LYS A 503 -28.89 26.16 15.83
N VAL A 504 -28.62 24.95 16.34
CA VAL A 504 -29.66 23.95 16.63
C VAL A 504 -30.55 24.40 17.78
N LYS A 505 -29.98 24.98 18.86
CA LYS A 505 -30.74 25.49 20.00
C LYS A 505 -31.54 26.77 19.67
N PHE A 506 -30.98 27.67 18.87
CA PHE A 506 -31.65 28.89 18.42
C PHE A 506 -32.84 28.58 17.48
N LEU A 507 -32.71 27.56 16.62
CA LEU A 507 -33.81 27.13 15.77
C LEU A 507 -34.92 26.40 16.55
N SER A 508 -34.60 25.69 17.64
CA SER A 508 -35.61 25.08 18.53
C SER A 508 -36.31 26.06 19.47
N GLU A 509 -35.84 27.30 19.56
CA GLU A 509 -36.46 28.37 20.36
C GLU A 509 -37.28 29.35 19.49
N ILE A 510 -37.18 29.26 18.15
CA ILE A 510 -37.89 30.12 17.19
C ILE A 510 -38.99 29.39 16.41
N PHE A 511 -38.89 28.06 16.30
CA PHE A 511 -39.92 27.17 15.75
C PHE A 511 -40.38 26.22 16.85
#